data_AF-A0A968X9M3-F1
#
_entry.id   AF-A0A968X9M3-F1
#
_cell.length_a   1.000
_cell.length_b   1.000
_cell.length_c   1.000
_cell.angle_alpha   90.00
_cell.angle_beta   90.00
_cell.angle_gamma   90.00
#
_symmetry.space_group_name_H-M   'P 1'
#
loop_
_entity.id
_entity.type
_entity.pdbx_description
1 polymer ?
#
loop_
_entity_poly.entity_id
_entity_poly.type
_entity_poly.pdbx_seq_one_letter_code
_entity_poly.pdbx_strand_id
1 'polypeptide(L)'
;MDFTLLVKTMPSGQIEASVLEMPSCRVQADSRDSAIEALRFNLAAEIQDAEVVNCQMPIRGAKPSWLKFAGIFEHNADFAEIVDEIQAQRDAWGEGEMDESEYLR
;
A
#
# COMPACT_ATOMS: atom_id res chain seq x y z
N MET A 1 12.90 -15.55 -7.37
CA MET A 1 11.77 -14.96 -6.63
C MET A 1 12.32 -14.62 -5.28
N ASP A 2 12.29 -13.33 -4.92
CA ASP A 2 12.85 -12.87 -3.66
C ASP A 2 11.74 -12.78 -2.63
N PHE A 3 12.00 -13.29 -1.43
CA PHE A 3 11.05 -13.29 -0.32
C PHE A 3 11.63 -12.54 0.87
N THR A 4 10.79 -11.80 1.59
CA THR A 4 11.21 -11.09 2.78
C THR A 4 11.10 -12.01 3.99
N LEU A 5 12.21 -12.22 4.71
CA LEU A 5 12.23 -13.09 5.87
C LEU A 5 12.10 -12.29 7.17
N LEU A 6 11.22 -12.75 8.05
CA LEU A 6 11.13 -12.30 9.44
C LEU A 6 11.87 -13.30 10.33
N VAL A 7 12.87 -12.81 11.06
CA VAL A 7 13.66 -13.62 12.01
C VAL A 7 13.53 -13.03 13.40
N LYS A 8 13.13 -13.84 14.38
CA LYS A 8 12.98 -13.42 15.77
C LYS A 8 13.62 -14.42 16.73
N THR A 9 14.21 -13.91 17.80
CA THR A 9 14.67 -14.73 18.92
C THR A 9 13.51 -14.93 19.89
N MET A 10 13.17 -16.17 20.18
CA MET A 10 12.11 -16.51 21.13
C MET A 10 12.61 -16.44 22.58
N PRO A 11 11.71 -16.30 23.57
CA PRO A 11 12.07 -16.36 24.98
C PRO A 11 12.74 -17.67 25.41
N SER A 12 12.52 -18.76 24.66
CA SER A 12 13.18 -20.05 24.85
C SER A 12 14.65 -20.08 24.38
N GLY A 13 15.14 -19.01 23.77
CA GLY A 13 16.47 -18.93 23.15
C GLY A 13 16.54 -19.47 21.72
N GLN A 14 15.49 -20.13 21.24
CA GLN A 14 15.40 -20.59 19.85
C GLN A 14 15.15 -19.42 18.88
N ILE A 15 15.64 -19.58 17.66
CA ILE A 15 15.40 -18.64 16.56
C ILE A 15 14.22 -19.15 15.74
N GLU A 16 13.26 -18.27 15.51
CA GLU A 16 12.17 -18.51 14.59
C GLU A 16 12.37 -17.68 13.32
N ALA A 17 12.29 -18.33 12.16
CA ALA A 17 12.28 -17.69 10.85
C ALA A 17 10.94 -17.94 10.15
N SER A 18 10.43 -16.94 9.44
CA SER A 18 9.18 -17.02 8.68
C SER A 18 9.19 -16.13 7.44
N VAL A 19 8.34 -16.44 6.46
CA VAL A 19 8.17 -15.64 5.24
C VAL A 19 7.10 -14.57 5.51
N LEU A 20 7.42 -13.30 5.25
CA LEU A 20 6.52 -12.17 5.53
C LEU A 20 5.20 -12.29 4.74
N GLU A 21 5.31 -12.70 3.49
CA GLU A 21 4.21 -12.86 2.55
C GLU A 21 3.36 -14.12 2.86
N MET A 22 3.92 -15.07 3.60
CA MET A 22 3.30 -16.35 3.92
C MET A 22 3.58 -16.74 5.38
N PRO A 23 2.83 -16.18 6.35
CA PRO A 23 3.07 -16.40 7.78
C PRO A 23 2.91 -17.86 8.24
N SER A 24 2.24 -18.69 7.44
CA SER A 24 2.14 -20.15 7.65
C SER A 24 3.49 -20.85 7.48
N CYS A 25 4.35 -20.34 6.59
CA CYS A 25 5.68 -20.89 6.34
C CYS A 25 6.66 -20.35 7.37
N ARG A 26 6.87 -21.15 8.43
CA ARG A 26 7.74 -20.79 9.55
C ARG A 26 8.45 -22.02 10.10
N VAL A 27 9.63 -21.79 10.65
CA VAL A 27 10.45 -22.82 11.29
C VAL A 27 11.12 -22.27 12.54
N GLN A 28 11.44 -23.17 13.46
CA GLN A 28 12.21 -22.86 14.66
C GLN A 28 13.47 -23.72 14.68
N ALA A 29 14.62 -23.12 14.99
CA ALA A 29 15.89 -23.81 15.11
C ALA A 29 16.78 -23.15 16.18
N ASP A 30 17.87 -23.81 16.55
CA ASP A 30 18.77 -23.33 17.59
C ASP A 30 19.71 -22.20 17.12
N SER A 31 19.81 -21.98 15.81
CA SER A 31 20.62 -20.91 15.24
C SER A 31 19.91 -20.20 14.09
N ARG A 32 20.32 -18.95 13.83
CA ARG A 32 19.79 -18.15 12.72
C ARG A 32 19.99 -18.82 11.37
N ASP A 33 21.20 -19.32 11.12
CA ASP A 33 21.54 -19.93 9.83
C ASP A 33 20.77 -21.23 9.63
N SER A 34 20.63 -22.05 10.68
CA SER A 34 19.82 -23.28 10.62
C SER A 34 18.35 -22.98 10.38
N ALA A 35 17.79 -21.94 11.01
CA ALA A 35 16.41 -21.54 10.78
C ALA A 35 16.19 -21.05 9.35
N ILE A 36 17.13 -20.28 8.78
CA ILE A 36 17.03 -19.78 7.41
C ILE A 36 17.13 -20.92 6.39
N GLU A 37 18.08 -21.85 6.55
CA GLU A 37 18.21 -22.99 5.64
C GLU A 37 17.00 -23.93 5.70
N ALA A 38 16.49 -24.22 6.90
CA ALA A 38 15.26 -25.00 7.06
C ALA A 38 14.05 -24.30 6.43
N LEU A 39 13.96 -22.97 6.57
CA LEU A 39 12.88 -22.20 5.95
C LEU A 39 12.97 -22.22 4.43
N ARG A 40 14.18 -22.09 3.86
CA ARG A 40 14.40 -22.17 2.41
C ARG A 40 13.98 -23.52 1.84
N PHE A 41 14.34 -24.61 2.53
CA PHE A 41 13.96 -25.95 2.12
C PHE A 41 12.43 -26.13 2.14
N ASN A 42 11.78 -25.73 3.25
CA ASN A 42 10.33 -25.84 3.38
C ASN A 42 9.59 -24.98 2.36
N LEU A 43 10.05 -23.74 2.14
CA LEU A 43 9.46 -22.84 1.15
C LEU A 43 9.58 -23.42 -0.26
N ALA A 44 10.74 -23.97 -0.62
CA ALA A 44 10.95 -24.60 -1.92
C ALA A 44 10.00 -25.79 -2.14
N ALA A 45 9.79 -26.61 -1.12
CA ALA A 45 8.85 -27.72 -1.17
C ALA A 45 7.39 -27.23 -1.27
N GLU A 46 7.02 -26.19 -0.52
CA GLU A 46 5.66 -25.64 -0.51
C GLU A 46 5.27 -25.01 -1.85
N ILE A 47 6.22 -24.35 -2.54
CA ILE A 47 5.96 -23.73 -3.84
C ILE A 47 6.13 -24.68 -5.03
N GLN A 48 6.75 -25.84 -4.85
CA GLN A 48 7.04 -26.78 -5.94
C GLN A 48 5.77 -27.24 -6.66
N ASP A 49 4.72 -27.52 -5.90
CA ASP A 49 3.42 -27.99 -6.40
C ASP A 49 2.36 -26.88 -6.41
N ALA A 50 2.76 -25.63 -6.18
CA ALA A 50 1.84 -24.49 -6.08
C ALA A 50 1.63 -23.79 -7.43
N GLU A 51 0.39 -23.41 -7.71
CA GLU A 51 0.04 -22.55 -8.85
C GLU A 51 -0.21 -21.12 -8.37
N VAL A 52 0.34 -20.14 -9.10
CA VAL A 52 0.07 -18.73 -8.86
C VAL A 52 -1.24 -18.34 -9.56
N VAL A 53 -2.30 -18.16 -8.77
CA VAL A 53 -3.60 -17.71 -9.28
C VAL A 53 -3.83 -16.25 -8.90
N ASN A 54 -4.08 -15.39 -9.90
CA ASN A 54 -4.50 -14.02 -9.64
C ASN A 54 -5.99 -13.99 -9.25
N CYS A 55 -6.28 -13.59 -8.01
CA CYS A 55 -7.64 -13.45 -7.52
C CYS A 55 -8.01 -11.96 -7.44
N GLN A 56 -8.88 -11.51 -8.35
CA GLN A 56 -9.52 -10.21 -8.21
C GLN A 56 -10.59 -10.28 -7.13
N MET A 57 -10.29 -9.70 -5.97
CA MET A 57 -11.28 -9.56 -4.91
C MET A 57 -12.30 -8.50 -5.31
N PRO A 58 -13.61 -8.81 -5.36
CA PRO A 58 -14.60 -7.78 -5.57
C PRO A 58 -14.56 -6.82 -4.38
N ILE A 59 -14.17 -5.57 -4.64
CA ILE A 59 -14.44 -4.48 -3.71
C ILE A 59 -15.97 -4.40 -3.66
N ARG A 60 -16.58 -4.96 -2.60
CA ARG A 60 -18.03 -4.80 -2.36
C ARG A 60 -18.33 -3.32 -2.52
N GLY A 61 -19.31 -2.99 -3.37
CA GLY A 61 -19.63 -1.65 -3.86
C GLY A 61 -20.04 -0.65 -2.77
N ALA A 62 -19.14 -0.40 -1.83
CA ALA A 62 -19.19 0.74 -0.95
C ALA A 62 -19.11 1.95 -1.87
N LYS A 63 -20.21 2.71 -1.92
CA LYS A 63 -20.17 4.05 -2.51
C LYS A 63 -18.94 4.75 -1.93
N PRO A 64 -18.08 5.35 -2.77
CA PRO A 64 -16.89 5.99 -2.27
C PRO A 64 -17.26 6.96 -1.16
N SER A 65 -16.51 6.95 -0.05
CA SER A 65 -16.81 7.81 1.10
C SER A 65 -16.83 9.30 0.76
N TRP A 66 -16.25 9.70 -0.38
CA TRP A 66 -16.32 11.07 -0.90
C TRP A 66 -17.69 11.46 -1.45
N LEU A 67 -18.52 10.50 -1.86
CA LEU A 67 -19.83 10.77 -2.48
C LEU A 67 -20.78 11.51 -1.52
N LYS A 68 -20.57 11.37 -0.20
CA LYS A 68 -21.34 12.08 0.83
C LYS A 68 -21.09 13.60 0.86
N PHE A 69 -20.03 14.06 0.20
CA PHE A 69 -19.67 15.46 0.11
C PHE A 69 -20.04 16.08 -1.25
N ALA A 70 -20.54 15.28 -2.20
CA ALA A 70 -20.98 15.79 -3.49
C ALA A 70 -22.14 16.78 -3.31
N GLY A 71 -21.97 18.01 -3.82
CA GLY A 71 -23.01 19.05 -3.75
C GLY A 71 -23.14 19.76 -2.41
N ILE A 72 -22.27 19.52 -1.42
CA ILE A 72 -22.37 20.14 -0.08
C ILE A 72 -22.37 21.68 -0.10
N PHE A 73 -21.82 22.29 -1.15
CA PHE A 73 -21.75 23.74 -1.32
C PHE A 73 -22.60 24.30 -2.47
N GLU A 74 -23.47 23.48 -3.10
CA GLU A 74 -24.24 23.87 -4.29
C GLU A 74 -25.11 25.12 -4.09
N HIS A 75 -25.56 25.37 -2.86
CA HIS A 75 -26.38 26.53 -2.51
C HIS A 75 -25.71 27.46 -1.50
N ASN A 76 -24.40 27.35 -1.33
CA ASN A 76 -23.64 28.23 -0.44
C ASN A 76 -23.16 29.46 -1.20
N ALA A 77 -23.72 30.63 -0.88
CA ALA A 77 -23.38 31.91 -1.52
C ALA A 77 -21.91 32.32 -1.29
N ASP A 78 -21.37 32.08 -0.08
CA ASP A 78 -19.97 32.38 0.23
C ASP A 78 -19.03 31.49 -0.60
N PHE A 79 -19.43 30.24 -0.85
CA PHE A 79 -18.66 29.33 -1.70
C PHE A 79 -18.72 29.73 -3.18
N ALA A 80 -19.84 30.29 -3.64
CA ALA A 80 -19.94 30.80 -5.01
C ALA A 80 -18.96 31.96 -5.26
N GLU A 81 -18.80 32.88 -4.31
CA GLU A 81 -17.82 33.97 -4.39
C GLU A 81 -16.39 33.45 -4.50
N ILE A 82 -16.04 32.44 -3.70
CA ILE A 82 -14.72 31.78 -3.76
C ILE A 82 -14.48 31.11 -5.12
N VAL A 83 -15.49 30.44 -5.67
CA VAL A 83 -15.39 29.78 -6.99
C VAL A 83 -15.18 30.81 -8.10
N ASP A 84 -15.89 31.93 -8.05
CA ASP A 84 -15.75 33.03 -9.01
C ASP A 84 -14.33 33.64 -8.95
N GLU A 85 -13.77 33.82 -7.75
CA GLU A 85 -12.41 34.32 -7.58
C GLU A 85 -11.36 33.35 -8.12
N ILE A 86 -11.50 32.05 -7.84
CA ILE A 86 -10.62 31.00 -8.39
C ILE A 86 -10.67 30.99 -9.92
N GLN A 87 -11.86 31.13 -10.50
CA GLN A 87 -12.03 31.14 -11.95
C GLN A 87 -11.39 32.39 -12.58
N ALA A 88 -11.58 33.56 -11.96
CA ALA A 88 -10.95 34.81 -12.42
C ALA A 88 -9.41 34.71 -12.38
N GLN A 89 -8.84 34.07 -11.35
CA GLN A 89 -7.39 33.82 -11.27
C GLN A 89 -6.91 32.89 -12.38
N ARG A 90 -7.64 31.79 -12.64
CA ARG A 90 -7.32 30.86 -13.74
C ARG A 90 -7.33 31.56 -15.10
N ASP A 91 -8.33 32.38 -15.36
CA ASP A 91 -8.45 33.11 -16.62
C ASP A 91 -7.34 34.17 -16.76
N ALA A 92 -6.93 34.80 -15.65
CA ALA A 92 -5.83 35.76 -15.62
C ALA A 92 -4.45 35.12 -15.87
N TRP A 93 -4.23 33.89 -15.39
CA TRP A 93 -2.99 33.14 -15.63
C TRP A 93 -2.91 32.55 -17.05
N GLY A 94 -4.06 32.37 -17.71
CA GLY A 94 -4.14 31.79 -19.06
C GLY A 94 -3.83 30.28 -19.08
N GLU A 95 -3.96 29.64 -20.25
CA GLU A 95 -3.71 28.18 -20.43
C GLU A 95 -2.21 27.82 -20.54
N GLY A 96 -1.30 28.68 -20.07
CA GLY A 96 0.13 28.39 -20.08
C GLY A 96 0.50 27.36 -19.00
N GLU A 97 1.49 26.50 -19.29
CA GLU A 97 2.10 25.65 -18.25
C GLU A 97 2.67 26.55 -17.13
N MET A 98 2.25 26.31 -15.88
CA MET A 98 2.82 26.99 -14.71
C MET A 98 4.33 26.73 -14.67
N ASP A 99 5.13 27.80 -14.58
CA ASP A 99 6.59 27.70 -14.46
C ASP A 99 6.95 26.98 -13.15
N GLU A 100 7.57 25.80 -13.25
CA GLU A 100 7.96 24.97 -12.10
C GLU A 100 8.86 25.70 -11.09
N SER A 101 9.54 26.78 -11.49
CA SER A 101 10.36 27.60 -10.60
C SER A 101 9.55 28.37 -9.54
N GLU A 102 8.24 28.53 -9.69
CA GLU A 102 7.36 29.16 -8.69
C GLU A 102 7.11 28.28 -7.45
N TYR A 103 7.27 26.95 -7.58
CA TYR A 103 7.09 25.99 -6.47
C TYR A 103 8.34 25.83 -5.58
N LEU A 104 9.49 26.34 -6.03
CA LEU A 104 10.79 26.14 -5.39
C LEU A 104 11.25 27.35 -4.54
N ARG A 105 10.32 28.22 -4.13
CA ARG A 105 10.60 29.34 -3.20
C ARG A 105 10.59 28.93 -1.73
#